data_AF-A0A8T9C4C5-F1
#
_entry.id   AF-A0A8T9C4C5-F1
#
_cell.length_a   1.000
_cell.length_b   1.000
_cell.length_c   1.000
_cell.angle_alpha   90.00
_cell.angle_beta   90.00
_cell.angle_gamma   90.00
#
_symmetry.space_group_name_H-M   'P 1'
#
loop_
_entity.id
_entity.type
_entity.pdbx_description
1 polymer ?
#
loop_
_entity_poly.entity_id
_entity_poly.type
_entity_poly.pdbx_seq_one_letter_code
_entity_poly.pdbx_strand_id
1 'polypeptide(L)'
;MVRQHAIPPRKASANHRSGAFISALIVGCSLHYHKIVQNEYYGYPDEWFPSVSATIGDRYPERSFFMLFIAITSGPRFALVGLWYLLTNRPNSNLPKFVAGMGIFRTLTCGGWTYVTSTDAHDWHDIFMISYLVATLPWTIGCLALSPNNARAVKYRKLLAGAFFGTLVPLVYFFIQHKVHKVAGAYTTYAFFEWALILFDIGFDAVTALDFDTFELIVKDVKGSSMGYVYWLPK
;
A
#
# COMPACT_ATOMS: atom_id res chain seq x y z
N MET A 1 16.91 -37.75 -21.70
CA MET A 1 15.80 -36.85 -22.08
C MET A 1 14.81 -36.82 -20.92
N VAL A 2 15.08 -36.03 -19.88
CA VAL A 2 14.24 -35.98 -18.67
C VAL A 2 13.21 -34.86 -18.85
N ARG A 3 11.93 -35.22 -18.98
CA ARG A 3 10.82 -34.26 -18.96
C ARG A 3 10.79 -33.57 -17.61
N GLN A 4 11.16 -32.30 -17.55
CA GLN A 4 10.81 -31.44 -16.43
C GLN A 4 9.29 -31.22 -16.48
N HIS A 5 8.58 -31.85 -15.54
CA HIS A 5 7.19 -31.53 -15.27
C HIS A 5 7.14 -30.12 -14.67
N ALA A 6 6.82 -29.13 -15.50
CA ALA A 6 6.50 -27.79 -15.05
C ALA A 6 5.24 -27.85 -14.17
N ILE A 7 5.42 -27.61 -12.87
CA ILE A 7 4.33 -27.40 -11.93
C ILE A 7 3.67 -26.07 -12.34
N PRO A 8 2.37 -26.03 -12.65
CA PRO A 8 1.71 -24.78 -13.03
C PRO A 8 1.78 -23.79 -11.86
N PRO A 9 2.08 -22.50 -12.11
CA PRO A 9 2.16 -21.51 -11.06
C PRO A 9 0.81 -21.40 -10.35
N ARG A 10 0.80 -21.73 -9.05
CA ARG A 10 -0.35 -21.44 -8.17
C ARG A 10 -0.52 -19.92 -8.17
N LYS A 11 -1.69 -19.45 -8.62
CA LYS A 11 -2.11 -18.04 -8.53
C LYS A 11 -1.90 -17.55 -7.10
N ALA A 12 -0.83 -16.79 -6.86
CA ALA A 12 -0.57 -16.17 -5.57
C ALA A 12 -1.71 -15.18 -5.31
N SER A 13 -2.60 -15.52 -4.38
CA SER A 13 -3.78 -14.74 -4.10
C SER A 13 -3.37 -13.35 -3.61
N ALA A 14 -3.91 -12.30 -4.23
CA ALA A 14 -3.78 -10.91 -3.82
C ALA A 14 -4.38 -10.60 -2.42
N ASN A 15 -4.76 -11.62 -1.65
CA ASN A 15 -5.62 -11.52 -0.48
C ASN A 15 -4.89 -11.08 0.81
N HIS A 16 -3.56 -11.13 0.87
CA HIS A 16 -2.83 -10.92 2.13
C HIS A 16 -2.72 -9.45 2.58
N ARG A 17 -2.85 -8.48 1.66
CA ARG A 17 -2.64 -7.05 1.98
C ARG A 17 -3.89 -6.35 2.52
N SER A 18 -5.06 -6.65 1.96
CA SER A 18 -6.35 -6.12 2.46
C SER A 18 -6.69 -6.64 3.86
N GLY A 19 -6.15 -7.81 4.24
CA GLY A 19 -6.36 -8.41 5.56
C GLY A 19 -5.85 -7.54 6.71
N ALA A 20 -4.75 -6.81 6.54
CA ALA A 20 -4.17 -5.95 7.57
C ALA A 20 -5.11 -4.79 7.97
N PHE A 21 -5.65 -4.11 6.97
CA PHE A 21 -6.55 -2.96 7.12
C PHE A 21 -7.91 -3.39 7.69
N ILE A 22 -8.48 -4.47 7.16
CA ILE A 22 -9.77 -4.99 7.63
C ILE A 22 -9.67 -5.53 9.05
N SER A 23 -8.59 -6.26 9.37
CA SER A 23 -8.40 -6.81 10.71
C SER A 23 -8.13 -5.72 11.74
N ALA A 24 -7.37 -4.68 11.42
CA ALA A 24 -7.22 -3.51 12.27
C ALA A 24 -8.57 -2.81 12.54
N LEU A 25 -9.42 -2.65 11.52
CA LEU A 25 -10.76 -2.10 11.68
C LEU A 25 -11.65 -2.96 12.59
N ILE A 26 -11.63 -4.29 12.43
CA ILE A 26 -12.42 -5.21 13.27
C ILE A 26 -11.93 -5.17 14.72
N VAL A 27 -10.61 -5.19 14.95
CA VAL A 27 -10.03 -5.15 16.30
C VAL A 27 -10.30 -3.78 16.96
N GLY A 28 -10.13 -2.68 16.23
CA GLY A 28 -10.44 -1.33 16.73
C GLY A 28 -11.92 -1.18 17.09
N CYS A 29 -12.83 -1.57 16.20
CA CYS A 29 -14.27 -1.52 16.46
C CYS A 29 -14.73 -2.47 17.58
N SER A 30 -14.01 -3.56 17.86
CA SER A 30 -14.38 -4.48 18.94
C SER A 30 -13.86 -4.05 20.32
N LEU A 31 -12.71 -3.39 20.39
CA LEU A 31 -12.07 -3.01 21.65
C LEU A 31 -12.34 -1.56 22.07
N HIS A 32 -12.29 -0.62 21.12
CA HIS A 32 -12.23 0.82 21.42
C HIS A 32 -13.18 1.67 20.58
N TYR A 33 -14.30 1.11 20.09
CA TYR A 33 -15.25 1.78 19.18
C TYR A 33 -15.53 3.25 19.51
N HIS A 34 -16.09 3.54 20.70
CA HIS A 34 -16.46 4.91 21.07
C HIS A 34 -15.27 5.89 21.13
N LYS A 35 -14.05 5.39 21.29
CA LYS A 35 -12.83 6.20 21.35
C LYS A 35 -12.25 6.45 19.96
N ILE A 36 -12.34 5.49 19.04
CA ILE A 36 -11.80 5.61 17.68
C ILE A 36 -12.72 6.38 16.73
N VAL A 37 -14.03 6.44 17.03
CA VAL A 37 -15.00 7.25 16.26
C VAL A 37 -15.07 8.69 16.75
N GLN A 38 -14.44 9.01 17.88
CA GLN A 38 -14.46 10.35 18.45
C GLN A 38 -13.46 11.25 17.71
N ASN A 39 -13.92 12.44 17.29
CA ASN A 39 -13.06 13.49 16.79
C ASN A 39 -12.81 14.56 17.89
N GLU A 40 -12.12 15.66 17.54
CA GLU A 40 -11.79 16.74 18.49
C GLU A 40 -13.01 17.47 19.10
N TYR A 41 -14.17 17.40 18.44
CA TYR A 41 -15.36 18.21 18.78
C TYR A 41 -16.61 17.37 19.07
N TYR A 42 -16.76 16.20 18.44
CA TYR A 42 -17.93 15.34 18.44
C TYR A 42 -17.52 13.88 18.65
N GLY A 43 -18.43 13.10 19.21
CA GLY A 43 -18.31 11.65 19.32
C GLY A 43 -19.61 10.97 18.93
N TYR A 44 -19.74 9.70 19.26
CA TYR A 44 -20.98 8.96 19.05
C TYR A 44 -22.15 9.65 19.77
N PRO A 45 -23.33 9.85 19.14
CA PRO A 45 -23.81 9.22 17.90
C PRO A 45 -23.54 10.01 16.60
N ASP A 46 -23.08 11.26 16.69
CA ASP A 46 -22.89 12.11 15.52
C ASP A 46 -21.74 11.61 14.63
N GLU A 47 -20.70 11.07 15.26
CA GLU A 47 -19.58 10.40 14.60
C GLU A 47 -19.58 8.91 14.95
N TRP A 48 -19.57 8.05 13.93
CA TRP A 48 -19.79 6.62 14.10
C TRP A 48 -18.88 5.74 13.23
N PHE A 49 -18.11 6.32 12.31
CA PHE A 49 -17.12 5.57 11.53
C PHE A 49 -15.71 6.13 11.76
N PRO A 50 -14.72 5.29 12.15
CA PRO A 50 -13.40 5.76 12.54
C PRO A 50 -12.52 6.07 11.32
N SER A 51 -11.73 7.15 11.42
CA SER A 51 -10.68 7.44 10.45
C SER A 51 -9.61 6.34 10.43
N VAL A 52 -8.86 6.27 9.33
CA VAL A 52 -7.75 5.29 9.23
C VAL A 52 -6.75 5.55 10.33
N SER A 53 -6.32 6.80 10.49
CA SER A 53 -5.31 7.21 11.48
C SER A 53 -5.73 6.87 12.91
N ALA A 54 -7.00 7.09 13.27
CA ALA A 54 -7.53 6.73 14.59
C ALA A 54 -7.57 5.20 14.79
N THR A 55 -7.92 4.45 13.73
CA THR A 55 -8.01 2.98 13.77
C THR A 55 -6.64 2.32 13.96
N ILE A 56 -5.57 2.90 13.40
CA ILE A 56 -4.24 2.27 13.37
C ILE A 56 -3.25 2.86 14.37
N GLY A 57 -3.50 4.07 14.89
CA GLY A 57 -2.50 4.86 15.59
C GLY A 57 -2.77 5.09 17.07
N ASP A 58 -4.04 5.13 17.49
CA ASP A 58 -4.37 5.78 18.76
C ASP A 58 -4.21 4.87 19.97
N ARG A 59 -4.35 3.55 19.82
CA ARG A 59 -4.53 2.64 20.97
C ARG A 59 -3.87 1.28 20.78
N TYR A 60 -3.47 0.71 21.91
CA TYR A 60 -3.02 -0.67 22.03
C TYR A 60 -4.24 -1.58 22.29
N PRO A 61 -4.34 -2.79 21.69
CA PRO A 61 -3.35 -3.51 20.87
C PRO A 61 -3.44 -3.30 19.35
N GLU A 62 -4.47 -2.63 18.84
CA GLU A 62 -4.75 -2.45 17.40
C GLU A 62 -3.57 -1.80 16.66
N ARG A 63 -2.92 -0.81 17.29
CA ARG A 63 -1.68 -0.18 16.78
C ARG A 63 -0.57 -1.19 16.54
N SER A 64 -0.24 -2.00 17.55
CA SER A 64 0.85 -2.99 17.45
C SER A 64 0.55 -4.07 16.42
N PHE A 65 -0.72 -4.48 16.33
CA PHE A 65 -1.19 -5.44 15.35
C PHE A 65 -1.03 -4.90 13.93
N PHE A 66 -1.52 -3.67 13.67
CA PHE A 66 -1.40 -3.03 12.37
C PHE A 66 0.05 -2.79 11.95
N MET A 67 0.89 -2.28 12.86
CA MET A 67 2.32 -2.05 12.60
C MET A 67 3.04 -3.34 12.18
N LEU A 68 2.71 -4.48 12.81
CA LEU A 68 3.26 -5.78 12.43
C LEU A 68 2.89 -6.16 10.99
N PHE A 69 1.63 -5.98 10.58
CA PHE A 69 1.24 -6.27 9.19
C PHE A 69 1.91 -5.34 8.19
N ILE A 70 2.08 -4.06 8.52
CA ILE A 70 2.83 -3.12 7.67
C ILE A 70 4.30 -3.54 7.56
N ALA A 71 4.93 -3.98 8.66
CA ALA A 71 6.28 -4.53 8.63
C ALA A 71 6.38 -5.73 7.68
N ILE A 72 5.47 -6.70 7.81
CA ILE A 72 5.47 -7.92 6.99
C ILE A 72 5.21 -7.58 5.50
N THR A 73 4.36 -6.60 5.22
CA THR A 73 4.02 -6.21 3.85
C THR A 73 5.02 -5.25 3.20
N SER A 74 5.97 -4.70 3.96
CA SER A 74 7.03 -3.81 3.46
C SER A 74 7.96 -4.50 2.46
N GLY A 75 8.39 -5.74 2.73
CA GLY A 75 9.26 -6.51 1.84
C GLY A 75 8.66 -6.72 0.45
N PRO A 76 7.43 -7.26 0.33
CA PRO A 76 6.71 -7.36 -0.94
C PRO A 76 6.55 -6.03 -1.68
N ARG A 77 6.43 -4.91 -0.94
CA ARG A 77 6.29 -3.57 -1.53
C ARG A 77 7.60 -3.08 -2.14
N PHE A 78 8.73 -3.22 -1.45
CA PHE A 78 10.04 -2.94 -2.03
C PHE A 78 10.37 -3.87 -3.21
N ALA A 79 10.02 -5.15 -3.09
CA ALA A 79 10.17 -6.11 -4.19
C ALA A 79 9.36 -5.68 -5.42
N LEU A 80 8.12 -5.22 -5.24
CA LEU A 80 7.28 -4.71 -6.33
C LEU A 80 7.93 -3.52 -7.04
N VAL A 81 8.50 -2.57 -6.31
CA VAL A 81 9.22 -1.42 -6.89
C VAL A 81 10.45 -1.90 -7.67
N GLY A 82 11.23 -2.82 -7.11
CA GLY A 82 12.42 -3.39 -7.76
C GLY A 82 12.08 -4.18 -9.03
N LEU A 83 11.07 -5.04 -8.97
CA LEU A 83 10.60 -5.83 -10.12
C LEU A 83 10.01 -4.92 -11.20
N TRP A 84 9.26 -3.88 -10.81
CA TRP A 84 8.74 -2.90 -11.77
C TRP A 84 9.88 -2.15 -12.48
N TYR A 85 10.92 -1.77 -11.74
CA TYR A 85 12.12 -1.18 -12.33
C TYR A 85 12.78 -2.13 -13.33
N LEU A 86 13.00 -3.40 -12.97
CA LEU A 86 13.62 -4.39 -13.86
C LEU A 86 12.79 -4.63 -15.12
N LEU A 87 11.47 -4.70 -14.99
CA LEU A 87 10.54 -4.90 -16.12
C LEU A 87 10.54 -3.71 -17.09
N THR A 88 10.68 -2.49 -16.57
CA THR A 88 10.51 -1.26 -17.37
C THR A 88 11.83 -0.61 -17.78
N ASN A 89 12.96 -1.08 -17.25
CA ASN A 89 14.28 -0.55 -17.56
C ASN A 89 14.61 -0.74 -19.05
N ARG A 90 14.89 0.37 -19.74
CA ARG A 90 15.27 0.38 -21.16
C ARG A 90 16.57 1.16 -21.34
N PRO A 91 17.46 0.73 -22.25
CA PRO A 91 18.64 1.52 -22.58
C PRO A 91 18.19 2.90 -23.07
N ASN A 92 18.85 3.94 -22.56
CA ASN A 92 18.60 5.35 -22.90
C ASN A 92 17.29 5.98 -22.35
N SER A 93 16.69 5.42 -21.29
CA SER A 93 15.56 6.05 -20.59
C SER A 93 15.84 6.26 -19.10
N ASN A 94 15.66 7.50 -18.61
CA ASN A 94 15.78 7.84 -17.19
C ASN A 94 14.44 7.70 -16.43
N LEU A 95 13.32 7.55 -17.15
CA LEU A 95 11.99 7.47 -16.55
C LEU A 95 11.84 6.27 -15.59
N PRO A 96 12.28 5.03 -15.92
CA PRO A 96 12.22 3.90 -14.99
C PRO A 96 12.98 4.14 -13.69
N LYS A 97 14.15 4.80 -13.75
CA LYS A 97 14.96 5.14 -12.57
C LYS A 97 14.25 6.15 -11.68
N PHE A 98 13.67 7.19 -12.27
CA PHE A 98 12.88 8.18 -11.55
C PHE A 98 11.66 7.54 -10.86
N VAL A 99 10.90 6.70 -11.59
CA VAL A 99 9.73 6.00 -11.05
C VAL A 99 10.13 5.05 -9.92
N ALA A 100 11.24 4.33 -10.05
CA ALA A 100 11.77 3.48 -8.97
C ALA A 100 12.13 4.31 -7.73
N GLY A 101 12.80 5.45 -7.90
CA GLY A 101 13.10 6.38 -6.81
C GLY A 101 11.84 6.88 -6.11
N MET A 102 10.82 7.29 -6.89
CA MET A 102 9.52 7.70 -6.33
C MET A 102 8.80 6.56 -5.63
N GLY A 103 8.90 5.33 -6.12
CA GLY A 103 8.34 4.14 -5.49
C GLY A 103 9.00 3.82 -4.13
N ILE A 104 10.32 3.96 -4.04
CA ILE A 104 11.06 3.82 -2.77
C ILE A 104 10.63 4.92 -1.80
N PHE A 105 10.65 6.18 -2.25
CA PHE A 105 10.25 7.31 -1.43
C PHE A 105 8.82 7.16 -0.90
N ARG A 106 7.86 6.80 -1.78
CA ARG A 106 6.47 6.48 -1.40
C ARG A 106 6.40 5.34 -0.38
N THR A 107 7.24 4.32 -0.50
CA THR A 107 7.24 3.19 0.44
C THR A 107 7.76 3.63 1.82
N LEU A 108 8.79 4.47 1.85
CA LEU A 108 9.34 5.01 3.09
C LEU A 108 8.37 5.97 3.78
N THR A 109 7.74 6.89 3.04
CA THR A 109 6.74 7.81 3.61
C THR A 109 5.50 7.06 4.07
N CYS A 110 5.12 5.96 3.42
CA CYS A 110 4.08 5.04 3.92
C CYS A 110 4.45 4.45 5.29
N GLY A 111 5.69 4.00 5.47
CA GLY A 111 6.21 3.61 6.78
C GLY A 111 6.16 4.79 7.76
N GLY A 112 6.58 5.97 7.33
CA GLY A 112 6.60 7.19 8.13
C GLY A 112 5.27 7.47 8.82
N TRP A 113 4.17 7.62 8.08
CA TRP A 113 2.86 7.95 8.69
C TRP A 113 2.22 6.77 9.42
N THR A 114 2.61 5.52 9.12
CA THR A 114 2.09 4.35 9.83
C THR A 114 2.79 4.08 11.16
N TYR A 115 4.09 4.40 11.28
CA TYR A 115 4.87 4.23 12.52
C TYR A 115 4.91 5.49 13.39
N VAL A 116 4.93 6.67 12.78
CA VAL A 116 4.76 7.96 13.47
C VAL A 116 3.27 8.26 13.52
N THR A 117 2.62 7.86 14.60
CA THR A 117 1.16 7.95 14.72
C THR A 117 0.71 9.39 14.96
N SER A 118 -0.53 9.70 14.57
CA SER A 118 -1.17 11.00 14.82
C SER A 118 -1.26 11.37 16.30
N THR A 119 -1.30 10.37 17.19
CA THR A 119 -1.31 10.56 18.65
C THR A 119 0.09 10.91 19.19
N ASP A 120 1.16 10.34 18.63
CA ASP A 120 2.53 10.59 19.14
C ASP A 120 3.12 11.90 18.62
N ALA A 121 2.96 12.18 17.32
CA ALA A 121 3.53 13.36 16.68
C ALA A 121 2.70 13.77 15.45
N HIS A 122 1.62 14.51 15.69
CA HIS A 122 0.64 14.91 14.68
C HIS A 122 1.27 15.60 13.46
N ASP A 123 2.16 16.58 13.66
CA ASP A 123 2.78 17.33 12.56
C ASP A 123 3.63 16.43 11.64
N TRP A 124 4.44 15.55 12.23
CA TRP A 124 5.27 14.61 11.47
C TRP A 124 4.43 13.56 10.75
N HIS A 125 3.38 13.04 11.40
CA HIS A 125 2.42 12.13 10.80
C HIS A 125 1.83 12.74 9.51
N ASP A 126 1.35 13.99 9.58
CA ASP A 126 0.72 14.67 8.45
C ASP A 126 1.72 14.98 7.32
N ILE A 127 2.96 15.37 7.67
CA ILE A 127 4.04 15.54 6.69
C ILE A 127 4.28 14.23 5.93
N PHE A 128 4.38 13.09 6.62
CA PHE A 128 4.58 11.79 5.98
C PHE A 128 3.37 11.36 5.13
N MET A 129 2.14 11.61 5.61
CA MET A 129 0.90 11.29 4.87
C MET A 129 0.78 12.14 3.60
N ILE A 130 1.01 13.45 3.67
CA ILE A 130 0.97 14.33 2.49
C ILE A 130 2.09 13.95 1.52
N SER A 131 3.31 13.71 2.02
CA SER A 131 4.44 13.27 1.20
C SER A 131 4.14 11.95 0.49
N TYR A 132 3.43 11.04 1.15
CA TYR A 132 2.95 9.79 0.57
C TYR A 132 1.94 10.01 -0.57
N LEU A 133 0.93 10.84 -0.34
CA LEU A 133 -0.09 11.16 -1.35
C LEU A 133 0.52 11.86 -2.57
N VAL A 134 1.40 12.84 -2.34
CA VAL A 134 2.09 13.56 -3.42
C VAL A 134 3.02 12.63 -4.19
N ALA A 135 3.77 11.75 -3.51
CA ALA A 135 4.65 10.77 -4.15
C ALA A 135 3.88 9.69 -4.95
N THR A 136 2.62 9.44 -4.59
CA THR A 136 1.75 8.50 -5.30
C THR A 136 1.40 9.00 -6.70
N LEU A 137 1.39 10.31 -6.94
CA LEU A 137 1.12 10.89 -8.25
C LEU A 137 2.20 10.55 -9.32
N PRO A 138 3.48 10.88 -9.15
CA PRO A 138 4.52 10.52 -10.11
C PRO A 138 4.73 8.99 -10.20
N TRP A 139 4.52 8.25 -9.10
CA TRP A 139 4.50 6.77 -9.16
C TRP A 139 3.41 6.26 -10.10
N THR A 140 2.18 6.74 -9.95
CA THR A 140 1.01 6.30 -10.73
C THR A 140 1.14 6.67 -12.20
N ILE A 141 1.48 7.93 -12.49
CA ILE A 141 1.69 8.41 -13.86
C ILE A 141 2.85 7.66 -14.51
N GLY A 142 3.95 7.47 -13.77
CA GLY A 142 5.11 6.72 -14.23
C GLY A 142 4.78 5.26 -14.57
N CYS A 143 4.02 4.58 -13.70
CA CYS A 143 3.56 3.22 -13.96
C CYS A 143 2.62 3.14 -15.17
N LEU A 144 1.74 4.13 -15.37
CA LEU A 144 0.88 4.19 -16.56
C LEU A 144 1.69 4.43 -17.85
N ALA A 145 2.68 5.32 -17.81
CA ALA A 145 3.52 5.63 -18.96
C ALA A 145 4.46 4.48 -19.35
N LEU A 146 4.96 3.73 -18.36
CA LEU A 146 5.85 2.59 -18.57
C LEU A 146 5.11 1.25 -18.70
N SER A 147 3.78 1.23 -18.57
CA SER A 147 3.00 0.00 -18.63
C SER A 147 3.25 -0.76 -19.94
N PRO A 148 3.51 -2.09 -19.88
CA PRO A 148 3.53 -2.94 -21.06
C PRO A 148 2.20 -2.89 -21.82
N ASN A 149 2.17 -3.42 -23.05
CA ASN A 149 0.97 -3.46 -23.89
C ASN A 149 -0.06 -4.51 -23.40
N ASN A 150 -0.50 -4.39 -22.15
CA ASN A 150 -1.54 -5.19 -21.53
C ASN A 150 -2.79 -4.31 -21.37
N ALA A 151 -3.70 -4.39 -22.34
CA ALA A 151 -4.91 -3.57 -22.37
C ALA A 151 -5.77 -3.73 -21.09
N ARG A 152 -5.77 -4.91 -20.47
CA ARG A 152 -6.51 -5.20 -19.25
C ARG A 152 -5.87 -4.48 -18.05
N ALA A 153 -4.56 -4.61 -17.87
CA ALA A 153 -3.83 -3.94 -16.79
C ALA A 153 -3.94 -2.41 -16.89
N VAL A 154 -3.77 -1.85 -18.10
CA VAL A 154 -3.90 -0.40 -18.35
C VAL A 154 -5.32 0.09 -18.04
N LYS A 155 -6.36 -0.65 -18.42
CA LYS A 155 -7.76 -0.29 -18.11
C LYS A 155 -8.00 -0.20 -16.60
N TYR A 156 -7.59 -1.21 -15.83
CA TYR A 156 -7.77 -1.19 -14.38
C TYR A 156 -6.92 -0.12 -13.70
N ARG A 157 -5.66 0.09 -14.14
CA ARG A 157 -4.82 1.18 -13.63
C ARG A 157 -5.46 2.55 -13.84
N LYS A 158 -5.98 2.83 -15.03
CA LYS A 158 -6.64 4.11 -15.33
C LYS A 158 -7.88 4.31 -14.46
N LEU A 159 -8.69 3.27 -14.28
CA LEU A 159 -9.87 3.32 -13.42
C LEU A 159 -9.49 3.58 -11.96
N LEU A 160 -8.53 2.84 -11.41
CA LEU A 160 -8.10 2.96 -10.02
C LEU A 160 -7.36 4.27 -9.75
N ALA A 161 -6.50 4.71 -10.67
CA ALA A 161 -5.86 6.02 -10.60
C ALA A 161 -6.91 7.15 -10.66
N GLY A 162 -7.85 7.07 -11.60
CA GLY A 162 -8.95 8.03 -11.71
C GLY A 162 -9.82 8.06 -10.46
N ALA A 163 -10.13 6.90 -9.88
CA ALA A 163 -10.87 6.81 -8.62
C ALA A 163 -10.08 7.43 -7.47
N PHE A 164 -8.79 7.09 -7.31
CA PHE A 164 -7.91 7.64 -6.27
C PHE A 164 -7.85 9.16 -6.32
N PHE A 165 -7.46 9.76 -7.44
CA PHE A 165 -7.37 11.21 -7.57
C PHE A 165 -8.76 11.89 -7.55
N GLY A 166 -9.78 11.23 -8.08
CA GLY A 166 -11.16 11.69 -7.99
C GLY A 166 -11.66 11.79 -6.55
N THR A 167 -11.31 10.82 -5.69
CA THR A 167 -11.68 10.83 -4.26
C THR A 167 -10.90 11.81 -3.42
N LEU A 168 -9.76 12.35 -3.89
CA LEU A 168 -9.06 13.41 -3.16
C LEU A 168 -9.90 14.68 -3.04
N VAL A 169 -10.71 15.01 -4.05
CA VAL A 169 -11.55 16.22 -4.04
C VAL A 169 -12.59 16.20 -2.91
N PRO A 170 -13.49 15.20 -2.81
CA PRO A 170 -14.43 15.13 -1.69
C PRO A 170 -13.71 14.91 -0.35
N LEU A 171 -12.58 14.19 -0.32
CA LEU A 171 -11.79 14.03 0.89
C LEU A 171 -11.31 15.37 1.47
N VAL A 172 -10.73 16.25 0.65
CA VAL A 172 -10.30 17.59 1.09
C VAL A 172 -11.49 18.45 1.49
N TYR A 173 -12.61 18.37 0.76
CA TYR A 173 -13.82 19.09 1.13
C TYR A 173 -14.31 18.70 2.54
N PHE A 174 -14.50 17.40 2.80
CA PHE A 174 -14.95 16.94 4.10
C PHE A 174 -13.89 17.13 5.19
N PHE A 175 -12.60 17.13 4.84
CA PHE A 175 -11.52 17.52 5.75
C PHE A 175 -11.73 18.92 6.33
N ILE A 176 -12.00 19.89 5.44
CA ILE A 176 -12.28 21.28 5.83
C ILE A 176 -13.58 21.36 6.64
N GLN A 177 -14.63 20.63 6.25
CA GLN A 177 -15.90 20.63 6.99
C GLN A 177 -15.73 20.12 8.43
N HIS A 178 -14.92 19.09 8.66
CA HIS A 178 -14.72 18.57 10.01
C HIS A 178 -13.71 19.37 10.84
N LYS A 179 -12.61 19.87 10.26
CA LYS A 179 -11.58 20.62 11.01
C LYS A 179 -11.93 22.09 11.21
N VAL A 180 -12.40 22.76 10.16
CA VAL A 180 -12.59 24.22 10.15
C VAL A 180 -14.02 24.57 10.49
N HIS A 181 -15.00 24.00 9.78
CA HIS A 181 -16.41 24.32 9.97
C HIS A 181 -17.08 23.53 11.11
N LYS A 182 -16.42 22.48 11.61
CA LYS A 182 -16.86 21.67 12.76
C LYS A 182 -18.28 21.14 12.55
N VAL A 183 -18.56 20.62 11.35
CA VAL A 183 -19.87 20.04 11.02
C VAL A 183 -19.96 18.62 11.56
N ALA A 184 -21.01 18.33 12.34
CA ALA A 184 -21.28 16.99 12.86
C ALA A 184 -21.48 15.97 11.72
N GLY A 185 -20.85 14.80 11.80
CA GLY A 185 -20.91 13.72 10.80
C GLY A 185 -19.98 13.91 9.60
N ALA A 186 -19.31 15.07 9.49
CA ALA A 186 -18.34 15.32 8.42
C ALA A 186 -17.09 14.45 8.58
N TYR A 187 -16.69 14.12 9.81
CA TYR A 187 -15.54 13.26 10.07
C TYR A 187 -15.79 11.82 9.64
N THR A 188 -16.98 11.27 9.92
CA THR A 188 -17.40 9.94 9.43
C THR A 188 -17.35 9.87 7.90
N THR A 189 -17.87 10.91 7.22
CA THR A 189 -17.85 10.97 5.75
C THR A 189 -16.42 11.08 5.21
N TYR A 190 -15.59 11.90 5.83
CA TYR A 190 -14.16 11.99 5.54
C TYR A 190 -13.44 10.64 5.70
N ALA A 191 -13.70 9.91 6.80
CA ALA A 191 -13.10 8.62 7.07
C ALA A 191 -13.38 7.61 5.95
N PHE A 192 -14.61 7.55 5.41
CA PHE A 192 -14.91 6.68 4.28
C PHE A 192 -14.02 6.95 3.06
N PHE A 193 -13.73 8.22 2.77
CA PHE A 193 -12.83 8.56 1.66
C PHE A 193 -11.37 8.20 1.95
N GLU A 194 -10.90 8.29 3.19
CA GLU A 194 -9.56 7.82 3.56
C GLU A 194 -9.40 6.31 3.33
N TRP A 195 -10.37 5.52 3.81
CA TRP A 195 -10.39 4.08 3.58
C TRP A 195 -10.47 3.74 2.08
N ALA A 196 -11.28 4.47 1.32
CA ALA A 196 -11.39 4.30 -0.13
C ALA A 196 -10.05 4.56 -0.85
N LEU A 197 -9.33 5.63 -0.50
CA LEU A 197 -8.01 5.94 -1.07
C LEU A 197 -7.03 4.78 -0.87
N ILE A 198 -6.99 4.20 0.33
CA ILE A 198 -6.12 3.07 0.65
C ILE A 198 -6.49 1.85 -0.20
N LEU A 199 -7.78 1.55 -0.34
CA LEU A 199 -8.24 0.44 -1.16
C LEU A 199 -7.89 0.62 -2.64
N PHE A 200 -8.06 1.83 -3.18
CA PHE A 200 -7.69 2.12 -4.57
C PHE A 200 -6.18 2.02 -4.79
N ASP A 201 -5.39 2.48 -3.84
CA ASP A 201 -3.93 2.44 -3.89
C ASP A 201 -3.37 1.01 -3.80
N ILE A 202 -3.85 0.21 -2.85
CA ILE A 202 -3.53 -1.22 -2.75
C ILE A 202 -3.98 -1.95 -4.02
N GLY A 203 -5.18 -1.63 -4.51
CA GLY A 203 -5.72 -2.16 -5.75
C GLY A 203 -4.83 -1.84 -6.96
N PHE A 204 -4.34 -0.60 -7.05
CA PHE A 204 -3.47 -0.15 -8.13
C PHE A 204 -2.16 -0.94 -8.14
N ASP A 205 -1.53 -1.10 -6.98
CA ASP A 205 -0.31 -1.90 -6.84
C ASP A 205 -0.60 -3.39 -7.13
N ALA A 206 -1.79 -3.91 -6.80
CA ALA A 206 -2.17 -5.29 -7.11
C ALA A 206 -2.32 -5.56 -8.62
N VAL A 207 -2.67 -4.55 -9.42
CA VAL A 207 -2.74 -4.69 -10.89
C VAL A 207 -1.39 -5.04 -11.50
N THR A 208 -0.26 -4.67 -10.88
CA THR A 208 1.08 -5.07 -11.37
C THR A 208 1.27 -6.58 -11.46
N ALA A 209 0.53 -7.36 -10.66
CA ALA A 209 0.53 -8.82 -10.77
C ALA A 209 0.06 -9.32 -12.14
N LEU A 210 -0.79 -8.55 -12.85
CA LEU A 210 -1.24 -8.89 -14.21
C LEU A 210 -0.16 -8.63 -15.26
N ASP A 211 0.82 -7.76 -15.00
CA ASP A 211 1.95 -7.54 -15.91
C ASP A 211 3.08 -8.53 -15.69
N PHE A 212 3.15 -9.14 -14.50
CA PHE A 212 4.11 -10.20 -14.22
C PHE A 212 3.73 -11.57 -14.79
N ASP A 213 2.56 -11.70 -15.43
CA ASP A 213 2.18 -12.95 -16.12
C ASP A 213 3.16 -13.32 -17.26
N THR A 214 3.83 -12.32 -17.82
CA THR A 214 4.88 -12.51 -18.85
C THR A 214 6.31 -12.43 -18.30
N PHE A 215 6.49 -12.31 -16.99
CA PHE A 215 7.79 -12.08 -16.36
C PHE A 215 8.28 -13.34 -15.62
N GLU A 216 9.41 -13.89 -16.05
CA GLU A 216 10.08 -15.02 -15.40
C GLU A 216 11.35 -14.55 -14.68
N LEU A 217 11.47 -14.88 -13.38
CA LEU A 217 12.66 -14.60 -12.58
C LEU A 217 13.44 -15.90 -12.31
N ILE A 218 14.60 -16.03 -12.94
CA ILE A 218 15.50 -17.17 -12.72
C ILE A 218 16.63 -16.73 -11.78
N VAL A 219 16.64 -17.30 -10.57
CA VAL A 219 17.74 -17.12 -9.61
C VAL A 219 18.67 -18.32 -9.71
N LYS A 220 19.89 -18.11 -10.21
CA LYS A 220 20.89 -19.17 -10.41
C LYS A 220 22.10 -18.96 -9.50
N ASP A 221 22.43 -19.99 -8.72
CA ASP A 221 23.72 -20.05 -8.04
C ASP A 221 24.80 -20.43 -9.05
N VAL A 222 25.58 -19.43 -9.48
CA VAL A 222 26.64 -19.59 -10.47
C VAL A 222 27.87 -20.28 -9.90
N LYS A 223 28.05 -20.23 -8.57
CA LYS A 223 29.25 -20.76 -7.89
C LYS A 223 28.99 -22.05 -7.11
N GLY A 224 27.74 -22.50 -7.02
CA GLY A 224 27.34 -23.74 -6.34
C GLY A 224 27.55 -23.71 -4.83
N SER A 225 27.78 -22.54 -4.23
CA SER A 225 28.03 -22.39 -2.79
C SER A 225 26.82 -22.69 -1.91
N SER A 226 25.62 -22.68 -2.49
CA SER A 226 24.37 -23.01 -1.80
C SER A 226 24.10 -24.51 -1.68
N MET A 227 24.84 -25.35 -2.42
CA MET A 227 24.88 -26.79 -2.14
C MET A 227 25.86 -26.99 -0.97
N GLY A 228 25.32 -27.09 0.25
CA GLY A 228 26.12 -27.44 1.42
C GLY A 228 26.94 -28.70 1.16
N TYR A 229 28.23 -28.66 1.48
CA TYR A 229 29.12 -29.81 1.31
C TYR A 229 28.78 -30.85 2.40
N VAL A 230 28.31 -32.03 2.00
CA VAL A 230 28.14 -33.17 2.92
C VAL A 230 29.45 -33.93 2.93
N TYR A 231 30.22 -33.81 4.02
CA TYR A 231 31.55 -34.42 4.18
C TYR A 231 31.59 -35.96 4.02
N TRP A 232 30.44 -36.63 4.01
CA TRP A 232 30.32 -38.09 4.09
C TRP A 232 29.88 -38.76 2.77
N LEU A 233 29.72 -38.02 1.66
CA LEU A 233 29.39 -38.59 0.36
C LEU A 233 30.65 -38.66 -0.53
N PRO A 234 31.01 -39.84 -1.08
CA PRO A 234 32.15 -39.98 -1.96
C PRO A 234 31.91 -39.28 -3.31
N LYS A 235 32.99 -38.76 -3.89
CA LYS A 235 33.02 -38.03 -5.16
C LYS A 235 32.67 -38.88 -6.36
#